data_AF-A0AAJ6LNC3-F1
#
_entry.id   AF-A0AAJ6LNC3-F1
#
_cell.length_a   1.000
_cell.length_b   1.000
_cell.length_c   1.000
_cell.angle_alpha   90.00
_cell.angle_beta   90.00
_cell.angle_gamma   90.00
#
_symmetry.space_group_name_H-M   'P 1'
#
loop_
_entity.id
_entity.type
_entity.pdbx_description
1 polymer ?
#
loop_
_entity_poly.entity_id
_entity_poly.type
_entity_poly.pdbx_seq_one_letter_code
_entity_poly.pdbx_strand_id
1 'polypeptide(L)'
;MELKKLNTSLLLLVNILVFIAILCLIKILFNGVKKFEWGNVADWVNAICNIIIALSVIYAGLQARNWFKQNKKLNSLSSSHKLAMKYESLLWEINSRLYNDTVIIASIHDDIKSKEKSREEITLLLLNEINRNVTTDLAELANLYTTKSMLKRFDIHPSPELEKLIKDILKLRTNYLNSYYNYLATLNKYIECIEHEDVINAHQNLKENKKSLAKIFQFDMCRNSINEDYNFH
;
A
#
# COMPACT_ATOMS: atom_id res chain seq x y z
N MET A 1 23.21 7.44 -41.51
CA MET A 1 21.77 7.11 -41.34
C MET A 1 20.87 8.02 -42.16
N GLU A 2 21.22 9.28 -42.38
CA GLU A 2 20.45 10.23 -43.18
C GLU A 2 20.38 9.91 -44.68
N LEU A 3 21.49 9.47 -45.29
CA LEU A 3 21.52 9.03 -46.70
C LEU A 3 20.52 7.89 -47.00
N LYS A 4 20.29 6.97 -46.02
CA LYS A 4 19.27 5.92 -46.16
C LYS A 4 17.85 6.50 -46.13
N LYS A 5 17.57 7.49 -45.27
CA LYS A 5 16.26 8.15 -45.21
C LYS A 5 15.96 8.94 -46.49
N LEU A 6 16.97 9.63 -47.03
CA LEU A 6 16.85 10.44 -48.25
C LEU A 6 16.58 9.56 -49.48
N ASN A 7 17.28 8.43 -49.61
CA ASN A 7 17.02 7.46 -50.68
C ASN A 7 15.63 6.81 -50.57
N THR A 8 15.18 6.47 -49.36
CA THR A 8 13.81 5.96 -49.16
C THR A 8 12.75 6.99 -49.52
N SER A 9 12.98 8.27 -49.18
CA SER A 9 12.09 9.38 -49.55
C SER A 9 12.01 9.57 -51.07
N LEU A 10 13.16 9.57 -51.76
CA LEU A 10 13.23 9.64 -53.22
C LEU A 10 12.50 8.47 -53.89
N LEU A 11 12.68 7.25 -53.37
CA LEU A 11 12.04 6.06 -53.92
C LEU A 11 10.51 6.08 -53.70
N LEU A 12 10.03 6.59 -52.56
CA LEU A 12 8.60 6.86 -52.33
C LEU A 12 8.05 7.88 -53.32
N LEU A 13 8.77 8.98 -53.53
CA LEU A 13 8.34 10.04 -54.44
C LEU A 13 8.26 9.54 -55.89
N VAL A 14 9.24 8.75 -56.36
CA VAL A 14 9.21 8.12 -57.68
C VAL A 14 8.00 7.19 -57.81
N ASN A 15 7.71 6.36 -56.81
CA ASN A 15 6.54 5.48 -56.83
C ASN A 15 5.22 6.26 -56.91
N ILE A 16 5.10 7.37 -56.18
CA ILE A 16 3.91 8.25 -56.24
C ILE A 16 3.75 8.84 -57.64
N LEU A 17 4.83 9.35 -58.24
CA LEU A 17 4.80 9.94 -59.58
C LEU A 17 4.43 8.91 -60.66
N VAL A 18 4.99 7.70 -60.58
CA VAL A 18 4.64 6.60 -61.51
C VAL A 18 3.17 6.21 -61.36
N PHE A 19 2.66 6.12 -60.13
CA PHE A 19 1.25 5.84 -59.87
C PHE A 19 0.33 6.92 -60.46
N ILE A 20 0.67 8.19 -60.28
CA ILE A 20 -0.09 9.31 -60.88
C ILE A 20 -0.05 9.25 -62.41
N ALA A 21 1.11 8.96 -63.01
CA ALA A 21 1.24 8.83 -64.46
C ALA A 21 0.37 7.70 -65.02
N ILE A 22 0.31 6.55 -64.33
CA ILE A 22 -0.57 5.43 -64.69
C ILE A 22 -2.04 5.86 -64.63
N LEU A 23 -2.47 6.58 -63.58
CA LEU A 23 -3.84 7.09 -63.47
C LEU A 23 -4.20 8.06 -64.62
N CYS A 24 -3.27 8.94 -64.99
CA CYS A 24 -3.45 9.84 -66.13
C CYS A 24 -3.61 9.07 -67.46
N LEU A 25 -2.79 8.04 -67.69
CA LEU A 25 -2.88 7.19 -68.89
C LEU A 25 -4.19 6.42 -68.95
N ILE A 26 -4.65 5.85 -67.83
CA ILE A 26 -5.94 5.17 -67.74
C ILE A 26 -7.08 6.14 -68.07
N LYS A 27 -7.07 7.37 -67.53
CA LYS A 27 -8.09 8.38 -67.84
C LYS A 27 -8.14 8.71 -69.34
N ILE A 28 -6.98 8.83 -70.00
CA ILE A 28 -6.90 9.09 -71.44
C ILE A 28 -7.43 7.89 -72.23
N LEU A 29 -7.09 6.66 -71.82
CA LEU A 29 -7.49 5.42 -72.52
C LEU A 29 -9.02 5.23 -72.55
N PHE A 30 -9.72 5.62 -71.49
CA PHE A 30 -11.18 5.49 -71.38
C PHE A 30 -11.94 6.76 -71.78
N ASN A 31 -11.25 7.76 -72.33
CA ASN A 31 -11.88 9.00 -72.79
C ASN A 31 -12.77 8.72 -74.02
N GLY A 32 -14.09 8.84 -73.86
CA GLY A 32 -15.07 8.58 -74.93
C GLY A 32 -15.96 7.34 -74.73
N VAL A 33 -15.77 6.55 -73.67
CA VAL A 33 -16.66 5.45 -73.31
C VAL A 33 -17.90 6.00 -72.60
N LYS A 34 -19.08 5.96 -73.24
CA LYS A 34 -20.35 6.57 -72.77
C LYS A 34 -20.85 6.13 -71.38
N LYS A 35 -20.26 5.10 -70.76
CA LYS A 35 -20.65 4.58 -69.43
C LYS A 35 -19.57 4.73 -68.37
N PHE A 36 -18.44 5.38 -68.68
CA PHE A 36 -17.33 5.53 -67.75
C PHE A 36 -17.30 6.94 -67.16
N GLU A 37 -17.73 7.07 -65.91
CA GLU A 37 -17.66 8.30 -65.14
C GLU A 37 -16.40 8.28 -64.29
N TRP A 38 -15.38 9.04 -64.71
CA TRP A 38 -14.19 9.25 -63.90
C TRP A 38 -14.53 10.23 -62.78
N GLY A 39 -14.64 9.71 -61.54
CA GLY A 39 -14.84 10.54 -60.35
C GLY A 39 -13.72 11.58 -60.18
N ASN A 40 -14.01 12.69 -59.48
CA ASN A 40 -13.03 13.75 -59.30
C ASN A 40 -11.82 13.22 -58.51
N VAL A 41 -10.60 13.53 -58.96
CA VAL A 41 -9.36 13.13 -58.27
C VAL A 41 -9.35 13.62 -56.81
N ALA A 42 -9.98 14.77 -56.55
CA ALA A 42 -10.17 15.27 -55.19
C ALA A 42 -10.98 14.31 -54.28
N ASP A 43 -11.95 13.57 -54.84
CA ASP A 43 -12.77 12.62 -54.07
C ASP A 43 -11.97 11.37 -53.69
N TRP A 44 -11.08 10.91 -54.57
CA TRP A 44 -10.16 9.81 -54.29
C TRP A 44 -9.13 10.18 -53.22
N VAL A 45 -8.57 11.39 -53.31
CA VAL A 45 -7.65 11.91 -52.29
C VAL A 45 -8.36 12.06 -50.95
N ASN A 46 -9.59 12.58 -50.95
CA ASN A 46 -10.40 12.72 -49.74
C ASN A 46 -10.74 11.35 -49.12
N ALA A 47 -11.08 10.35 -49.93
CA ALA A 47 -11.30 8.98 -49.47
C ALA A 47 -10.04 8.38 -48.81
N ILE A 48 -8.86 8.55 -49.42
CA ILE A 48 -7.59 8.08 -48.86
C ILE A 48 -7.26 8.82 -47.55
N CYS A 49 -7.44 10.14 -47.49
CA CYS A 49 -7.28 10.92 -46.26
C CYS A 49 -8.20 10.42 -45.14
N ASN A 50 -9.46 10.14 -45.44
CA ASN A 50 -10.41 9.60 -44.47
C ASN A 50 -10.02 8.20 -43.98
N ILE A 51 -9.46 7.36 -44.86
CA ILE A 51 -8.90 6.05 -44.48
C ILE A 51 -7.70 6.22 -43.54
N ILE A 52 -6.77 7.14 -43.86
CA ILE A 52 -5.60 7.42 -43.01
C ILE A 52 -6.01 7.96 -41.64
N ILE A 53 -6.99 8.87 -41.59
CA ILE A 53 -7.55 9.39 -40.34
C ILE A 53 -8.21 8.25 -39.56
N ALA A 54 -9.02 7.41 -40.20
CA ALA A 54 -9.67 6.28 -39.56
C ALA A 54 -8.64 5.29 -38.96
N LEU A 55 -7.58 4.96 -39.71
CA LEU A 55 -6.47 4.15 -39.22
C LEU A 55 -5.73 4.80 -38.05
N SER A 56 -5.51 6.11 -38.10
CA SER A 56 -4.87 6.87 -37.02
C SER A 56 -5.72 6.88 -35.75
N VAL A 57 -7.04 7.02 -35.89
CA VAL A 57 -8.01 6.97 -34.77
C VAL A 57 -8.03 5.57 -34.16
N ILE A 58 -8.03 4.50 -34.98
CA ILE A 58 -7.95 3.12 -34.49
C ILE A 58 -6.65 2.89 -33.72
N TYR A 59 -5.52 3.32 -34.27
CA TYR A 59 -4.22 3.19 -33.62
C TYR A 59 -4.17 3.96 -32.29
N ALA A 60 -4.62 5.21 -32.27
CA ALA A 60 -4.72 6.02 -31.05
C ALA A 60 -5.65 5.38 -30.01
N GLY A 61 -6.79 4.80 -30.44
CA GLY A 61 -7.71 4.09 -29.56
C GLY A 61 -7.10 2.83 -28.94
N LEU A 62 -6.31 2.05 -29.70
CA LEU A 62 -5.57 0.90 -29.19
C LEU A 62 -4.48 1.33 -28.18
N GLN A 63 -3.73 2.39 -28.49
CA GLN A 63 -2.72 2.94 -27.60
C GLN A 63 -3.35 3.45 -26.30
N ALA A 64 -4.47 4.18 -26.39
CA ALA A 64 -5.22 4.65 -25.23
C ALA A 64 -5.72 3.47 -24.37
N ARG A 65 -6.28 2.43 -24.98
CA ARG A 65 -6.72 1.21 -24.27
C ARG A 65 -5.56 0.53 -23.54
N ASN A 66 -4.39 0.45 -24.15
CA ASN A 66 -3.20 -0.12 -23.52
C ASN A 66 -2.70 0.76 -22.36
N TRP A 67 -2.69 2.08 -22.53
CA TRP A 67 -2.35 3.04 -21.48
C TRP A 67 -3.30 2.92 -20.27
N PHE A 68 -4.62 2.85 -20.51
CA PHE A 68 -5.59 2.65 -19.42
C PHE A 68 -5.39 1.33 -18.68
N LYS A 69 -5.10 0.22 -19.40
CA LYS A 69 -4.80 -1.07 -18.76
C LYS A 69 -3.54 -1.00 -17.90
N GLN A 70 -2.47 -0.40 -18.41
CA GLN A 70 -1.22 -0.23 -17.67
C GLN A 70 -1.42 0.65 -16.43
N ASN A 71 -2.10 1.79 -16.57
CA ASN A 71 -2.39 2.67 -15.45
C ASN A 71 -3.27 2.01 -14.39
N LYS A 72 -4.28 1.24 -14.78
CA LYS A 72 -5.09 0.48 -13.80
C LYS A 72 -4.22 -0.48 -13.00
N LYS A 73 -3.27 -1.17 -13.65
CA LYS A 73 -2.32 -2.07 -12.99
C LYS A 73 -1.39 -1.31 -12.04
N LEU A 74 -0.79 -0.20 -12.48
CA LEU A 74 0.09 0.63 -11.66
C LEU A 74 -0.63 1.25 -10.45
N ASN A 75 -1.87 1.72 -10.64
CA ASN A 75 -2.69 2.26 -9.56
C ASN A 75 -3.09 1.18 -8.55
N SER A 76 -3.40 -0.03 -9.02
CA SER A 76 -3.65 -1.18 -8.14
C SER A 76 -2.41 -1.53 -7.32
N LEU A 77 -1.25 -1.67 -7.97
CA LEU A 77 0.01 -2.01 -7.31
C LEU A 77 0.41 -0.95 -6.27
N SER A 78 0.31 0.34 -6.62
CA SER A 78 0.61 1.42 -5.68
C SER A 78 -0.37 1.47 -4.50
N SER A 79 -1.64 1.15 -4.72
CA SER A 79 -2.63 1.03 -3.63
C SER A 79 -2.32 -0.15 -2.73
N SER A 80 -1.93 -1.29 -3.30
CA SER A 80 -1.54 -2.48 -2.54
C SER A 80 -0.29 -2.22 -1.69
N HIS A 81 0.72 -1.57 -2.25
CA HIS A 81 1.93 -1.19 -1.50
C HIS A 81 1.61 -0.22 -0.36
N LYS A 82 0.74 0.79 -0.60
CA LYS A 82 0.25 1.68 0.46
C LYS A 82 -0.47 0.93 1.58
N LEU A 83 -1.24 -0.10 1.26
CA LEU A 83 -1.95 -0.91 2.24
C LEU A 83 -0.98 -1.77 3.07
N ALA A 84 0.02 -2.38 2.44
CA ALA A 84 1.10 -3.11 3.13
C ALA A 84 1.87 -2.17 4.08
N MET A 85 2.30 -1.01 3.59
CA MET A 85 2.95 0.03 4.41
C MET A 85 2.09 0.50 5.58
N LYS A 86 0.77 0.64 5.37
CA LYS A 86 -0.17 0.96 6.46
C LYS A 86 -0.18 -0.12 7.52
N TYR A 87 -0.19 -1.39 7.11
CA TYR A 87 -0.19 -2.50 8.05
C TYR A 87 1.11 -2.59 8.85
N GLU A 88 2.25 -2.42 8.17
CA GLU A 88 3.57 -2.29 8.81
C GLU A 88 3.58 -1.17 9.85
N SER A 89 3.08 0.00 9.49
CA SER A 89 3.00 1.14 10.41
C SER A 89 2.18 0.82 11.66
N LEU A 90 1.05 0.12 11.52
CA LEU A 90 0.24 -0.32 12.67
C LEU A 90 0.99 -1.33 13.55
N LEU A 91 1.79 -2.24 12.97
CA LEU A 91 2.63 -3.14 13.75
C LEU A 91 3.70 -2.35 14.53
N TRP A 92 4.36 -1.38 13.90
CA TRP A 92 5.36 -0.54 14.55
C TRP A 92 4.79 0.40 15.62
N GLU A 93 3.53 0.80 15.49
CA GLU A 93 2.82 1.58 16.53
C GLU A 93 2.79 0.81 17.87
N ILE A 94 2.65 -0.52 17.82
CA ILE A 94 2.73 -1.37 19.02
C ILE A 94 4.05 -1.13 19.75
N ASN A 95 5.18 -1.15 19.02
CA ASN A 95 6.49 -0.94 19.61
C ASN A 95 6.59 0.44 20.27
N SER A 96 6.11 1.49 19.60
CA SER A 96 6.05 2.85 20.16
C SER A 96 5.25 2.89 21.47
N ARG A 97 4.09 2.21 21.51
CA ARG A 97 3.27 2.13 22.73
C ARG A 97 3.98 1.42 23.87
N LEU A 98 4.73 0.36 23.62
CA LEU A 98 5.50 -0.31 24.68
C LEU A 98 6.48 0.63 25.40
N TYR A 99 7.07 1.57 24.67
CA TYR A 99 7.91 2.61 25.27
C TYR A 99 7.06 3.58 26.09
N ASN A 100 5.97 4.08 25.54
CA ASN A 100 5.08 5.02 26.22
C ASN A 100 4.51 4.45 27.53
N ASP A 101 4.03 3.20 27.50
CA ASP A 101 3.50 2.50 28.68
C ASP A 101 4.55 2.40 29.80
N THR A 102 5.83 2.27 29.45
CA THR A 102 6.94 2.21 30.42
C THR A 102 7.16 3.56 31.09
N VAL A 103 7.08 4.65 30.32
CA VAL A 103 7.18 6.02 30.84
C VAL A 103 6.01 6.34 31.76
N ILE A 104 4.80 5.92 31.38
CA ILE A 104 3.59 6.09 32.20
C ILE A 104 3.75 5.37 33.54
N ILE A 105 4.14 4.09 33.54
CA ILE A 105 4.37 3.33 34.78
C ILE A 105 5.43 4.00 35.65
N ALA A 106 6.53 4.47 35.06
CA ALA A 106 7.58 5.16 35.79
C ALA A 106 7.06 6.45 36.46
N SER A 107 6.30 7.25 35.71
CA SER A 107 5.67 8.48 36.24
C SER A 107 4.73 8.18 37.40
N ILE A 108 3.91 7.13 37.31
CA ILE A 108 3.00 6.74 38.39
C ILE A 108 3.79 6.30 39.63
N HIS A 109 4.88 5.56 39.44
CA HIS A 109 5.75 5.19 40.55
C HIS A 109 6.41 6.39 41.22
N ASP A 110 6.85 7.36 40.45
CA ASP A 110 7.44 8.59 40.99
C ASP A 110 6.40 9.39 41.78
N ASP A 111 5.17 9.52 41.26
CA ASP A 111 4.05 10.16 41.96
C ASP A 111 3.71 9.46 43.29
N ILE A 112 3.72 8.12 43.33
CA ILE A 112 3.48 7.34 44.55
C ILE A 112 4.61 7.55 45.57
N LYS A 113 5.87 7.56 45.11
CA LYS A 113 7.04 7.70 45.98
C LYS A 113 7.22 9.11 46.52
N SER A 114 6.99 10.13 45.69
CA SER A 114 7.13 11.53 46.07
C SER A 114 6.07 11.97 47.09
N LYS A 115 4.90 11.29 47.10
CA LYS A 115 3.73 11.65 47.90
C LYS A 115 3.22 13.06 47.61
N GLU A 116 3.55 13.61 46.45
CA GLU A 116 3.08 14.93 46.02
C GLU A 116 1.58 14.90 45.65
N LYS A 117 1.08 13.75 45.17
CA LYS A 117 -0.32 13.55 44.81
C LYS A 117 -1.07 12.77 45.89
N SER A 118 -2.33 13.10 46.08
CA SER A 118 -3.24 12.35 46.93
C SER A 118 -3.51 10.95 46.37
N ARG A 119 -3.96 10.05 47.24
CA ARG A 119 -4.35 8.69 46.85
C ARG A 119 -5.45 8.71 45.79
N GLU A 120 -6.41 9.63 45.92
CA GLU A 120 -7.51 9.82 44.99
C GLU A 120 -7.01 10.24 43.61
N GLU A 121 -6.06 11.17 43.54
CA GLU A 121 -5.46 11.61 42.28
C GLU A 121 -4.73 10.47 41.56
N ILE A 122 -3.91 9.69 42.29
CA ILE A 122 -3.19 8.55 41.70
C ILE A 122 -4.17 7.45 41.26
N THR A 123 -5.21 7.20 42.05
CA THR A 123 -6.28 6.25 41.68
C THR A 123 -6.95 6.67 40.37
N LEU A 124 -7.25 7.97 40.19
CA LEU A 124 -7.82 8.48 38.95
C LEU A 124 -6.86 8.29 37.76
N LEU A 125 -5.55 8.52 37.93
CA LEU A 125 -4.56 8.27 36.89
C LEU A 125 -4.53 6.80 36.47
N LEU A 126 -4.52 5.89 37.44
CA LEU A 126 -4.55 4.44 37.19
C LEU A 126 -5.84 4.00 36.50
N LEU A 127 -7.00 4.49 36.95
CA LEU A 127 -8.29 4.16 36.33
C LEU A 127 -8.41 4.70 34.90
N ASN A 128 -7.92 5.91 34.63
CA ASN A 128 -7.87 6.47 33.28
C ASN A 128 -7.03 5.59 32.35
N GLU A 129 -5.90 5.09 32.85
CA GLU A 129 -5.04 4.21 32.10
C GLU A 129 -5.68 2.82 31.89
N ILE A 130 -6.34 2.25 32.90
CA ILE A 130 -7.10 0.99 32.78
C ILE A 130 -8.24 1.11 31.76
N ASN A 131 -8.91 2.26 31.70
CA ASN A 131 -9.99 2.53 30.74
C ASN A 131 -9.51 2.54 29.28
N ARG A 132 -8.20 2.64 29.02
CA ARG A 132 -7.65 2.49 27.67
C ARG A 132 -7.84 1.08 27.09
N ASN A 133 -8.02 0.07 27.95
CA ASN A 133 -8.22 -1.32 27.53
C ASN A 133 -9.43 -1.45 26.61
N VAL A 134 -10.54 -0.84 27.02
CA VAL A 134 -11.83 -0.90 26.33
C VAL A 134 -11.98 0.15 25.22
N THR A 135 -11.01 1.06 25.09
CA THR A 135 -11.03 2.14 24.10
C THR A 135 -9.88 1.97 23.11
N THR A 136 -8.73 2.56 23.41
CA THR A 136 -7.60 2.70 22.49
C THR A 136 -6.95 1.38 22.10
N ASP A 137 -6.81 0.43 23.04
CA ASP A 137 -6.11 -0.83 22.77
C ASP A 137 -7.00 -1.88 22.09
N LEU A 138 -8.29 -1.94 22.45
CA LEU A 138 -9.25 -2.74 21.70
C LEU A 138 -9.39 -2.24 20.25
N ALA A 139 -9.42 -0.92 20.04
CA ALA A 139 -9.45 -0.32 18.71
C ALA A 139 -8.18 -0.61 17.90
N GLU A 140 -6.99 -0.58 18.53
CA GLU A 140 -5.73 -0.99 17.90
C GLU A 140 -5.80 -2.44 17.39
N LEU A 141 -6.19 -3.38 18.27
CA LEU A 141 -6.31 -4.79 17.89
C LEU A 141 -7.35 -4.99 16.77
N ALA A 142 -8.51 -4.34 16.85
CA ALA A 142 -9.53 -4.38 15.81
C ALA A 142 -9.00 -3.86 14.47
N ASN A 143 -8.23 -2.76 14.48
CA ASN A 143 -7.61 -2.19 13.29
C ASN A 143 -6.58 -3.14 12.67
N LEU A 144 -5.77 -3.83 13.49
CA LEU A 144 -4.81 -4.82 13.03
C LEU A 144 -5.52 -6.00 12.34
N TYR A 145 -6.54 -6.59 12.98
CA TYR A 145 -7.29 -7.70 12.38
C TYR A 145 -8.04 -7.28 11.10
N THR A 146 -8.63 -6.09 11.10
CA THR A 146 -9.34 -5.54 9.93
C THR A 146 -8.38 -5.30 8.78
N THR A 147 -7.24 -4.66 9.04
CA THR A 147 -6.25 -4.36 7.98
C THR A 147 -5.62 -5.65 7.45
N LYS A 148 -5.34 -6.65 8.30
CA LYS A 148 -4.92 -7.99 7.84
C LYS A 148 -5.94 -8.61 6.88
N SER A 149 -7.23 -8.45 7.15
CA SER A 149 -8.29 -8.94 6.26
C SER A 149 -8.35 -8.15 4.95
N MET A 150 -8.07 -6.84 5.00
CA MET A 150 -7.96 -6.01 3.80
C MET A 150 -6.78 -6.45 2.92
N LEU A 151 -5.62 -6.82 3.48
CA LEU A 151 -4.49 -7.33 2.69
C LEU A 151 -4.92 -8.49 1.80
N LYS A 152 -5.64 -9.47 2.37
CA LYS A 152 -6.20 -10.62 1.62
C LYS A 152 -7.17 -10.18 0.53
N ARG A 153 -8.02 -9.19 0.80
CA ARG A 153 -8.97 -8.64 -0.19
C ARG A 153 -8.27 -7.99 -1.38
N PHE A 154 -7.08 -7.41 -1.16
CA PHE A 154 -6.26 -6.78 -2.19
C PHE A 154 -5.23 -7.73 -2.82
N ASP A 155 -5.37 -9.04 -2.58
CA ASP A 155 -4.46 -10.10 -3.07
C ASP A 155 -2.99 -9.88 -2.67
N ILE A 156 -2.79 -9.30 -1.48
CA ILE A 156 -1.48 -9.07 -0.88
C ILE A 156 -1.22 -10.21 0.10
N HIS A 157 -0.19 -11.01 -0.18
CA HIS A 157 0.14 -12.18 0.63
C HIS A 157 1.46 -11.94 1.35
N PRO A 158 1.46 -11.91 2.69
CA PRO A 158 2.70 -11.94 3.46
C PRO A 158 3.48 -13.22 3.17
N SER A 159 4.81 -13.16 3.28
CA SER A 159 5.65 -14.35 3.30
C SER A 159 5.25 -15.29 4.44
N PRO A 160 5.47 -16.61 4.32
CA PRO A 160 5.22 -17.55 5.42
C PRO A 160 5.91 -17.14 6.73
N GLU A 161 7.11 -16.59 6.63
CA GLU A 161 7.89 -16.04 7.73
C GLU A 161 7.19 -14.84 8.37
N LEU A 162 6.79 -13.83 7.58
CA LEU A 162 6.09 -12.66 8.09
C LEU A 162 4.72 -13.04 8.69
N GLU A 163 3.98 -13.97 8.07
CA GLU A 163 2.69 -14.41 8.63
C GLU A 163 2.86 -15.09 9.99
N LYS A 164 3.95 -15.84 10.19
CA LYS A 164 4.29 -16.38 11.51
C LYS A 164 4.60 -15.24 12.50
N LEU A 165 5.43 -14.27 12.12
CA LEU A 165 5.75 -13.12 12.96
C LEU A 165 4.50 -12.32 13.35
N ILE A 166 3.60 -12.04 12.41
CA ILE A 166 2.34 -11.35 12.66
C ILE A 166 1.52 -12.10 13.72
N LYS A 167 1.40 -13.43 13.60
CA LYS A 167 0.66 -14.26 14.59
C LYS A 167 1.30 -14.16 15.98
N ASP A 168 2.63 -14.23 16.04
CA ASP A 168 3.39 -14.13 17.29
C ASP A 168 3.25 -12.74 17.91
N ILE A 169 3.34 -11.66 17.12
CA ILE A 169 3.12 -10.27 17.56
C ILE A 169 1.73 -10.11 18.16
N LEU A 170 0.68 -10.54 17.45
CA LEU A 170 -0.70 -10.39 17.94
C LEU A 170 -0.91 -11.13 19.26
N LYS A 171 -0.42 -12.37 19.36
CA LYS A 171 -0.50 -13.17 20.57
C LYS A 171 0.25 -12.52 21.74
N LEU A 172 1.49 -12.10 21.51
CA LEU A 172 2.32 -11.47 22.53
C LEU A 172 1.79 -10.10 22.95
N ARG A 173 1.20 -9.32 22.02
CA ARG A 173 0.54 -8.05 22.34
C ARG A 173 -0.67 -8.28 23.24
N THR A 174 -1.52 -9.26 22.96
CA THR A 174 -2.64 -9.61 23.85
C THR A 174 -2.14 -10.02 25.24
N ASN A 175 -1.10 -10.88 25.32
CA ASN A 175 -0.52 -11.28 26.61
C ASN A 175 0.06 -10.09 27.38
N TYR A 176 0.79 -9.21 26.70
CA TYR A 176 1.32 -7.99 27.28
C TYR A 176 0.21 -7.11 27.84
N LEU A 177 -0.83 -6.82 27.06
CA LEU A 177 -1.96 -5.99 27.50
C LEU A 177 -2.64 -6.58 28.74
N ASN A 178 -2.90 -7.90 28.75
CA ASN A 178 -3.46 -8.57 29.91
C ASN A 178 -2.56 -8.39 31.15
N SER A 179 -1.24 -8.55 31.00
CA SER A 179 -0.30 -8.35 32.10
C SER A 179 -0.18 -6.88 32.54
N TYR A 180 -0.30 -5.93 31.62
CA TYR A 180 -0.27 -4.50 31.87
C TYR A 180 -1.47 -4.07 32.70
N TYR A 181 -2.68 -4.45 32.28
CA TYR A 181 -3.90 -4.11 33.01
C TYR A 181 -4.01 -4.83 34.35
N ASN A 182 -3.56 -6.08 34.42
CA ASN A 182 -3.44 -6.78 35.70
C ASN A 182 -2.50 -6.03 36.64
N TYR A 183 -1.33 -5.62 36.16
CA TYR A 183 -0.37 -4.84 36.95
C TYR A 183 -0.97 -3.52 37.45
N LEU A 184 -1.62 -2.73 36.60
CA LEU A 184 -2.24 -1.47 37.00
C LEU A 184 -3.36 -1.69 38.04
N ALA A 185 -4.18 -2.72 37.87
CA ALA A 185 -5.22 -3.07 38.84
C ALA A 185 -4.63 -3.51 40.19
N THR A 186 -3.58 -4.33 40.17
CA THR A 186 -2.86 -4.74 41.39
C THR A 186 -2.18 -3.55 42.07
N LEU A 187 -1.55 -2.66 41.31
CA LEU A 187 -0.93 -1.44 41.81
C LEU A 187 -1.97 -0.51 42.46
N ASN A 188 -3.14 -0.36 41.85
CA ASN A 188 -4.24 0.42 42.42
C ASN A 188 -4.75 -0.17 43.75
N LYS A 189 -4.85 -1.50 43.84
CA LYS A 189 -5.26 -2.21 45.05
C LYS A 189 -4.26 -2.02 46.20
N TYR A 190 -2.96 -2.03 45.90
CA TYR A 190 -1.87 -1.95 46.88
C TYR A 190 -1.10 -0.63 46.80
N ILE A 191 -1.78 0.48 46.48
CA ILE A 191 -1.16 1.78 46.26
C ILE A 191 -0.32 2.28 47.45
N GLU A 192 -0.71 1.92 48.67
CA GLU A 192 -0.01 2.28 49.91
C GLU A 192 1.22 1.40 50.18
N CYS A 193 1.35 0.27 49.48
CA CYS A 193 2.42 -0.71 49.66
C CYS A 193 2.86 -1.27 48.30
N ILE A 194 3.62 -0.49 47.54
CA ILE A 194 4.13 -0.90 46.21
C ILE A 194 5.10 -2.09 46.26
N GLU A 195 5.67 -2.39 47.43
CA GLU A 195 6.54 -3.54 47.67
C GLU A 195 5.76 -4.82 48.01
N HIS A 196 4.42 -4.76 47.98
CA HIS A 196 3.58 -5.93 48.18
C HIS A 196 3.90 -7.02 47.14
N GLU A 197 3.98 -8.27 47.58
CA GLU A 197 4.39 -9.42 46.76
C GLU A 197 3.59 -9.53 45.45
N ASP A 198 2.27 -9.34 45.51
CA ASP A 198 1.41 -9.32 44.33
C ASP A 198 1.81 -8.25 43.29
N VAL A 199 2.20 -7.04 43.74
CA VAL A 199 2.63 -5.95 42.84
C VAL A 199 3.95 -6.34 42.18
N ILE A 200 4.90 -6.88 42.94
CA ILE A 200 6.19 -7.35 42.44
C ILE A 200 5.99 -8.45 41.39
N ASN A 201 5.16 -9.46 41.70
CA ASN A 201 4.86 -10.58 40.80
C ASN A 201 4.17 -10.11 39.52
N ALA A 202 3.18 -9.22 39.63
CA ALA A 202 2.50 -8.65 38.47
C ALA A 202 3.46 -7.82 37.60
N HIS A 203 4.35 -7.04 38.21
CA HIS A 203 5.35 -6.25 37.50
C HIS A 203 6.39 -7.12 36.79
N GLN A 204 6.81 -8.22 37.40
CA GLN A 204 7.76 -9.17 36.81
C GLN A 204 7.14 -9.86 35.57
N ASN A 205 5.90 -10.33 35.68
CA ASN A 205 5.17 -10.90 34.55
C ASN A 205 5.01 -9.88 33.39
N LEU A 206 4.69 -8.62 33.71
CA LEU A 206 4.64 -7.53 32.72
C LEU A 206 5.99 -7.35 32.00
N LYS A 207 7.10 -7.32 32.76
CA LYS A 207 8.46 -7.20 32.19
C LYS A 207 8.80 -8.34 31.24
N GLU A 208 8.45 -9.57 31.59
CA GLU A 208 8.71 -10.75 30.75
C GLU A 208 7.92 -10.73 29.44
N ASN A 209 6.63 -10.37 29.50
CA ASN A 209 5.81 -10.21 28.30
C ASN A 209 6.31 -9.06 27.42
N LYS A 210 6.68 -7.92 28.03
CA LYS A 210 7.27 -6.78 27.32
C LYS A 210 8.56 -7.20 26.59
N LYS A 211 9.48 -7.88 27.29
CA LYS A 211 10.76 -8.32 26.72
C LYS A 211 10.55 -9.26 25.53
N SER A 212 9.60 -10.18 25.66
CA SER A 212 9.26 -11.14 24.60
C SER A 212 8.73 -10.43 23.35
N LEU A 213 7.84 -9.46 23.52
CA LEU A 213 7.29 -8.68 22.41
C LEU A 213 8.32 -7.72 21.78
N ALA A 214 9.08 -6.99 22.60
CA ALA A 214 10.11 -6.07 22.14
C ALA A 214 11.21 -6.78 21.33
N LYS A 215 11.54 -8.03 21.68
CA LYS A 215 12.51 -8.85 20.94
C LYS A 215 12.12 -8.99 19.47
N ILE A 216 10.84 -9.20 19.17
CA ILE A 216 10.38 -9.34 17.78
C ILE A 216 10.65 -8.06 17.00
N PHE A 217 10.27 -6.90 17.55
CA PHE A 217 10.48 -5.62 16.87
C PHE A 217 11.95 -5.25 16.73
N GLN A 218 12.78 -5.59 17.71
CA GLN A 218 14.20 -5.23 17.69
C GLN A 218 15.03 -6.12 16.76
N PHE A 219 14.68 -7.40 16.64
CA PHE A 219 15.52 -8.38 15.95
C PHE A 219 14.83 -9.05 14.78
N ASP A 220 13.57 -9.47 14.91
CA ASP A 220 12.94 -10.36 13.94
C ASP A 220 12.24 -9.61 12.80
N MET A 221 11.55 -8.49 13.10
CA MET A 221 10.92 -7.61 12.09
C MET A 221 11.93 -6.92 11.16
N CYS A 222 13.18 -6.77 11.61
CA CYS A 222 14.22 -6.07 10.85
C CYS A 222 15.06 -7.01 9.95
N ARG A 223 14.75 -8.32 9.91
CA ARG A 223 15.59 -9.31 9.21
C ARG A 223 15.45 -9.24 7.69
N ASN A 224 14.25 -8.95 7.22
CA ASN A 224 13.91 -8.94 5.80
C ASN A 224 13.46 -7.54 5.39
N SER A 225 13.54 -7.25 4.09
CA SER A 225 12.97 -6.03 3.54
C SER A 225 11.49 -6.22 3.19
N ILE A 226 10.73 -5.12 3.14
CA ILE A 226 9.30 -5.16 2.81
C ILE A 226 9.00 -5.82 1.45
N ASN A 227 9.95 -5.78 0.52
CA ASN A 227 9.81 -6.39 -0.81
C ASN A 227 9.97 -7.91 -0.78
N GLU A 228 10.61 -8.47 0.25
CA GLU A 228 10.73 -9.90 0.49
C GLU A 228 9.57 -10.41 1.36
N ASP A 229 9.00 -9.54 2.20
CA ASP A 229 7.94 -9.89 3.12
C ASP A 229 6.54 -9.86 2.51
N TYR A 230 6.32 -9.18 1.38
CA TYR A 230 5.02 -9.12 0.72
C TYR A 230 5.09 -9.49 -0.76
N ASN A 231 4.18 -10.38 -1.17
CA ASN A 231 3.91 -10.67 -2.57
C ASN A 231 2.69 -9.87 -3.04
N PHE A 232 2.87 -9.12 -4.13
CA PHE A 232 1.83 -8.34 -4.79
C PHE A 232 1.50 -8.99 -6.14
N HIS A 233 0.29 -9.52 -6.29
CA HIS A 233 -0.17 -10.19 -7.52
C HIS A 233 -1.11 -9.30 -8.36
#